data_AF-A0AAW3JX29-F1
#
_entry.id   AF-A0AAW3JX29-F1
#
_cell.length_a   1.000
_cell.length_b   1.000
_cell.length_c   1.000
_cell.angle_alpha   90.00
_cell.angle_beta   90.00
_cell.angle_gamma   90.00
#
_symmetry.space_group_name_H-M   'P 1'
#
loop_
_entity.id
_entity.type
_entity.pdbx_description
1 polymer ?
#
loop_
_entity_poly.entity_id
_entity_poly.type
_entity_poly.pdbx_seq_one_letter_code
_entity_poly.pdbx_strand_id
1 'polypeptide(L)'
;MSEELQSLVQIIELYGRGLGGLGKAIRFSAKGAAKGVQIAQVKALQHRMKLHYASEGTHNTMKLSDLEKMTGGRYTILNIPLEGEKELIPFYDRLKKMKVAFAELPDLNLGDGYTQIAYNPEQVESVRMVIEYYKKKFREEAKEIDLDEYMGMASPGGLEYLDELAAKGYEGRMHEEQLEELQQRIQDKEYLPISINVESLLLREEKDAYLFRIPRGRLGENLSSAIRIKKSDCILLDEGQTVITCLKREGDIWGYALDQRQNIHEKEKVKLDIAKLEKAFAPVGNDRVKMIEKLKPEYAAIFPSFNQGQEMKEKSSVPEPVSEKTVGKVLTLEKMKERYQSPEYIPVTFDMETQMVAESPNLYIANLPKEPQESKDFIRCISLDKAEVSISEDGKRLQAYLKRSGTSEVREIDLEGKELRKYSKKNEDIAAECLKYQRSRGRERQPVPEEILRHKPDVNLKKR
;
A
#
# COMPACT_ATOMS: atom_id res chain seq x y z
N MET A 1 -10.92 4.47 -24.34
CA MET A 1 -10.49 5.58 -23.46
C MET A 1 -9.10 5.24 -22.96
N SER A 2 -8.15 6.19 -22.92
CA SER A 2 -6.81 5.85 -22.38
C SER A 2 -6.91 5.54 -20.89
N GLU A 3 -6.07 4.63 -20.40
CA GLU A 3 -5.99 4.27 -18.96
C GLU A 3 -5.72 5.49 -18.07
N GLU A 4 -5.02 6.49 -18.60
CA GLU A 4 -4.80 7.80 -17.97
C GLU A 4 -6.10 8.57 -17.76
N LEU A 5 -7.05 8.52 -18.71
CA LEU A 5 -8.36 9.16 -18.56
C LEU A 5 -9.26 8.40 -17.58
N GLN A 6 -9.12 7.07 -17.49
CA GLN A 6 -9.87 6.27 -16.50
C GLN A 6 -9.37 6.48 -15.07
N SER A 7 -8.05 6.50 -14.87
CA SER A 7 -7.44 6.85 -13.59
C SER A 7 -7.78 8.28 -13.18
N LEU A 8 -7.77 9.24 -14.13
CA LEU A 8 -8.20 10.62 -13.88
C LEU A 8 -9.69 10.72 -13.51
N VAL A 9 -10.56 9.96 -14.17
CA VAL A 9 -12.00 9.93 -13.84
C VAL A 9 -12.22 9.34 -12.45
N GLN A 10 -11.53 8.25 -12.08
CA GLN A 10 -11.60 7.70 -10.73
C GLN A 10 -11.12 8.72 -9.69
N ILE A 11 -9.98 9.36 -9.96
CA ILE A 11 -9.40 10.40 -9.11
C ILE A 11 -10.33 11.61 -8.96
N ILE A 12 -11.01 12.04 -10.03
CA ILE A 12 -11.98 13.17 -10.03
C ILE A 12 -13.31 12.80 -9.37
N GLU A 13 -13.84 11.59 -9.62
CA GLU A 13 -15.04 11.06 -8.94
C GLU A 13 -14.81 10.93 -7.43
N LEU A 14 -13.57 10.67 -7.03
CA LEU A 14 -13.13 10.66 -5.63
C LEU A 14 -12.87 12.05 -5.06
N TYR A 15 -12.32 12.99 -5.85
CA TYR A 15 -12.24 14.41 -5.49
C TYR A 15 -13.62 15.04 -5.22
N GLY A 16 -14.68 14.51 -5.83
CA GLY A 16 -16.07 14.88 -5.55
C GLY A 16 -16.62 14.38 -4.22
N ARG A 17 -15.98 13.38 -3.58
CA ARG A 17 -16.38 12.82 -2.28
C ARG A 17 -15.48 13.28 -1.12
N GLY A 18 -14.16 13.40 -1.33
CA GLY A 18 -13.19 13.66 -0.25
C GLY A 18 -13.02 15.13 0.20
N LEU A 19 -13.81 16.08 -0.31
CA LEU A 19 -13.66 17.49 0.04
C LEU A 19 -15.00 18.20 0.25
N GLY A 20 -15.50 18.16 1.49
CA GLY A 20 -16.32 19.27 1.99
C GLY A 20 -15.60 20.60 1.73
N GLY A 21 -16.27 21.52 1.02
CA GLY A 21 -15.79 22.88 0.75
C GLY A 21 -14.95 23.08 -0.51
N LEU A 22 -13.84 22.35 -0.70
CA LEU A 22 -12.93 22.53 -1.86
C LEU A 22 -13.44 21.89 -3.16
N GLY A 23 -14.25 20.82 -3.08
CA GLY A 23 -14.77 20.10 -4.25
C GLY A 23 -15.73 20.93 -5.13
N LYS A 24 -16.26 22.06 -4.63
CA LYS A 24 -17.17 22.92 -5.42
C LYS A 24 -16.46 23.76 -6.48
N ALA A 25 -15.14 23.98 -6.37
CA ALA A 25 -14.40 24.88 -7.26
C ALA A 25 -13.95 24.22 -8.58
N ILE A 26 -13.86 22.89 -8.63
CA ILE A 26 -13.26 22.19 -9.77
C ILE A 26 -14.28 21.23 -10.40
N ARG A 27 -15.32 21.80 -11.04
CA ARG A 27 -16.18 21.04 -11.96
C ARG A 27 -15.55 21.04 -13.35
N PHE A 28 -14.63 20.11 -13.61
CA PHE A 28 -14.25 19.80 -14.99
C PHE A 28 -15.36 18.99 -15.64
N SER A 29 -16.16 19.64 -16.50
CA SER A 29 -17.17 18.92 -17.28
C SER A 29 -16.49 18.00 -18.28
N ALA A 30 -16.74 16.70 -18.19
CA ALA A 30 -16.25 15.65 -19.10
C ALA A 30 -16.63 15.84 -20.59
N LYS A 31 -17.33 16.92 -20.96
CA LYS A 31 -17.71 17.26 -22.34
C LYS A 31 -16.71 18.18 -23.07
N GLY A 32 -15.59 18.56 -22.44
CA GLY A 32 -14.74 19.65 -22.92
C GLY A 32 -13.39 19.29 -23.53
N ALA A 33 -13.01 18.01 -23.63
CA ALA A 33 -11.65 17.55 -23.96
C ALA A 33 -11.23 17.74 -25.45
N ALA A 34 -11.24 18.98 -25.95
CA ALA A 34 -11.06 19.26 -27.37
C ALA A 34 -9.81 20.08 -27.74
N LYS A 35 -8.92 20.50 -26.81
CA LYS A 35 -7.70 21.26 -27.17
C LYS A 35 -6.52 20.96 -26.24
N GLY A 36 -5.32 20.79 -26.80
CA GLY A 36 -4.08 20.38 -26.11
C GLY A 36 -3.63 21.22 -24.90
N VAL A 37 -4.13 22.45 -24.74
CA VAL A 37 -3.95 23.28 -23.53
C VAL A 37 -4.58 22.63 -22.29
N GLN A 38 -5.66 21.87 -22.46
CA GLN A 38 -6.32 21.16 -21.35
C GLN A 38 -5.54 19.92 -20.92
N ILE A 39 -4.77 19.28 -21.82
CA ILE A 39 -4.00 18.07 -21.51
C ILE A 39 -2.82 18.41 -20.58
N ALA A 40 -2.09 19.50 -20.87
CA ALA A 40 -1.00 19.95 -20.00
C ALA A 40 -1.50 20.36 -18.61
N GLN A 41 -2.63 21.07 -18.54
CA GLN A 41 -3.26 21.42 -17.26
C GLN A 41 -3.73 20.19 -16.47
N VAL A 42 -4.25 19.19 -17.17
CA VAL A 42 -4.65 17.90 -16.56
C VAL A 42 -3.44 17.13 -16.04
N LYS A 43 -2.33 17.09 -16.80
CA LYS A 43 -1.10 16.44 -16.39
C LYS A 43 -0.48 17.11 -15.16
N ALA A 44 -0.43 18.44 -15.14
CA ALA A 44 0.03 19.20 -13.99
C ALA A 44 -0.84 18.93 -12.75
N LEU A 45 -2.18 18.87 -12.93
CA LEU A 45 -3.08 18.51 -11.84
C LEU A 45 -2.80 17.09 -11.32
N GLN A 46 -2.64 16.12 -12.21
CA GLN A 46 -2.31 14.73 -11.84
C GLN A 46 -1.00 14.66 -11.03
N HIS A 47 0.04 15.35 -11.46
CA HIS A 47 1.33 15.41 -10.76
C HIS A 47 1.20 15.98 -9.35
N ARG A 48 0.46 17.08 -9.20
CA ARG A 48 0.17 17.68 -7.88
C ARG A 48 -0.57 16.72 -6.97
N MET A 49 -1.55 15.99 -7.53
CA MET A 49 -2.31 15.00 -6.77
C MET A 49 -1.45 13.84 -6.30
N LYS A 50 -0.55 13.33 -7.15
CA LYS A 50 0.38 12.27 -6.74
C LYS A 50 1.23 12.73 -5.55
N LEU A 51 1.79 13.95 -5.63
CA LEU A 51 2.57 14.52 -4.53
C LEU A 51 1.77 14.75 -3.26
N HIS A 52 0.53 15.22 -3.38
CA HIS A 52 -0.38 15.46 -2.25
C HIS A 52 -0.53 14.23 -1.36
N TYR A 53 -0.67 13.06 -1.99
CA TYR A 53 -0.83 11.79 -1.28
C TYR A 53 0.50 11.11 -0.95
N ALA A 54 1.54 11.30 -1.75
CA ALA A 54 2.83 10.63 -1.54
C ALA A 54 3.68 11.23 -0.40
N SER A 55 3.51 12.52 -0.10
CA SER A 55 4.27 13.21 0.96
C SER A 55 3.57 13.08 2.32
N GLU A 56 3.96 12.04 3.07
CA GLU A 56 3.35 11.70 4.37
C GLU A 56 4.08 12.31 5.60
N GLY A 57 5.08 13.17 5.41
CA GLY A 57 5.78 13.88 6.49
C GLY A 57 6.94 13.10 7.11
N THR A 58 7.79 12.48 6.28
CA THR A 58 9.06 11.85 6.71
C THR A 58 9.94 12.85 7.48
N HIS A 59 10.83 12.33 8.34
CA HIS A 59 11.74 13.15 9.16
C HIS A 59 11.05 14.22 10.03
N ASN A 60 9.82 13.92 10.50
CA ASN A 60 9.01 14.83 11.31
C ASN A 60 8.75 16.17 10.59
N THR A 61 8.64 16.13 9.26
CA THR A 61 8.12 17.23 8.44
C THR A 61 6.59 17.13 8.37
N MET A 62 5.92 18.18 7.91
CA MET A 62 4.46 18.10 7.73
C MET A 62 4.11 17.36 6.44
N LYS A 63 2.89 16.81 6.35
CA LYS A 63 2.37 16.28 5.09
C LYS A 63 2.21 17.42 4.08
N LEU A 64 2.44 17.16 2.79
CA LEU A 64 2.19 18.17 1.76
C LEU A 64 0.72 18.63 1.77
N SER A 65 -0.21 17.70 2.02
CA SER A 65 -1.64 18.01 2.14
C SER A 65 -1.96 19.04 3.23
N ASP A 66 -1.21 19.06 4.33
CA ASP A 66 -1.38 20.03 5.41
C ASP A 66 -0.77 21.39 5.05
N LEU A 67 0.39 21.39 4.38
CA LEU A 67 0.97 22.62 3.82
C LEU A 67 -0.01 23.27 2.82
N GLU A 68 -0.58 22.48 1.90
CA GLU A 68 -1.56 22.97 0.93
C GLU A 68 -2.82 23.54 1.61
N LYS A 69 -3.34 22.89 2.67
CA LYS A 69 -4.46 23.44 3.45
C LYS A 69 -4.12 24.81 4.04
N MET A 70 -2.91 24.98 4.55
CA MET A 70 -2.47 26.24 5.19
C MET A 70 -2.25 27.37 4.19
N THR A 71 -1.74 27.07 2.99
CA THR A 71 -1.34 28.10 2.00
C THR A 71 -2.38 28.35 0.90
N GLY A 72 -3.49 27.61 0.92
CA GLY A 72 -4.49 27.62 -0.15
C GLY A 72 -3.99 26.93 -1.43
N GLY A 73 -3.19 25.86 -1.26
CA GLY A 73 -2.62 25.08 -2.37
C GLY A 73 -1.39 25.72 -3.02
N ARG A 74 -0.71 26.65 -2.35
CA ARG A 74 0.49 27.32 -2.89
C ARG A 74 1.74 26.83 -2.18
N TYR A 75 2.71 26.34 -2.93
CA TYR A 75 4.03 25.97 -2.41
C TYR A 75 5.08 26.19 -3.48
N THR A 76 6.32 26.38 -3.05
CA THR A 76 7.50 26.40 -3.92
C THR A 76 8.32 25.14 -3.65
N ILE A 77 8.83 24.49 -4.70
CA ILE A 77 9.72 23.34 -4.56
C ILE A 77 11.16 23.84 -4.53
N LEU A 78 11.89 23.44 -3.50
CA LEU A 78 13.32 23.70 -3.36
C LEU A 78 14.08 22.40 -3.56
N ASN A 79 15.00 22.40 -4.53
CA ASN A 79 15.97 21.34 -4.73
C ASN A 79 17.22 21.61 -3.87
N ILE A 80 17.48 20.74 -2.91
CA ILE A 80 18.57 20.87 -1.93
C ILE A 80 19.66 19.86 -2.29
N PRO A 81 20.92 20.27 -2.45
CA PRO A 81 22.05 19.39 -2.76
C PRO A 81 22.55 18.68 -1.48
N LEU A 82 21.64 17.98 -0.79
CA LEU A 82 21.87 17.15 0.38
C LEU A 82 20.94 15.94 0.31
N GLU A 83 21.46 14.74 0.49
CA GLU A 83 20.66 13.50 0.51
C GLU A 83 20.84 12.70 1.81
N GLY A 84 22.03 12.76 2.41
CA GLY A 84 22.32 12.00 3.63
C GLY A 84 21.60 12.52 4.87
N GLU A 85 20.92 11.62 5.61
CA GLU A 85 20.16 11.96 6.82
C GLU A 85 20.93 12.81 7.84
N LYS A 86 22.23 12.54 8.04
CA LYS A 86 23.10 13.26 8.99
C LYS A 86 23.23 14.75 8.68
N GLU A 87 23.10 15.13 7.41
CA GLU A 87 23.20 16.51 6.94
C GLU A 87 21.82 17.15 6.77
N LEU A 88 20.85 16.34 6.35
CA LEU A 88 19.47 16.73 6.08
C LEU A 88 18.68 17.06 7.36
N ILE A 89 18.79 16.23 8.41
CA ILE A 89 18.07 16.45 9.67
C ILE A 89 18.44 17.81 10.31
N PRO A 90 19.73 18.19 10.45
CA PRO A 90 20.10 19.53 10.94
C PRO A 90 19.56 20.66 10.06
N PHE A 91 19.50 20.47 8.73
CA PHE A 91 18.94 21.46 7.81
C PHE A 91 17.45 21.68 8.08
N TYR A 92 16.69 20.59 8.24
CA TYR A 92 15.27 20.64 8.61
C TYR A 92 15.03 21.27 9.99
N ASP A 93 15.84 20.93 10.98
CA ASP A 93 15.74 21.55 12.31
C ASP A 93 15.95 23.07 12.24
N ARG A 94 16.82 23.53 11.33
CA ARG A 94 17.02 24.95 11.12
C ARG A 94 15.83 25.63 10.44
N LEU A 95 15.22 24.99 9.43
CA LEU A 95 13.97 25.47 8.83
C LEU A 95 12.85 25.58 9.86
N LYS A 96 12.69 24.56 10.71
CA LYS A 96 11.72 24.54 11.83
C LYS A 96 12.00 25.67 12.82
N LYS A 97 13.27 25.91 13.18
CA LYS A 97 13.67 27.00 14.09
C LYS A 97 13.38 28.38 13.51
N MET A 98 13.47 28.53 12.19
CA MET A 98 13.08 29.74 11.46
C MET A 98 11.56 29.83 11.22
N LYS A 99 10.78 28.87 11.75
CA LYS A 99 9.32 28.75 11.59
C LYS A 99 8.86 28.64 10.13
N VAL A 100 9.69 28.05 9.28
CA VAL A 100 9.30 27.72 7.91
C VAL A 100 8.33 26.54 7.95
N ALA A 101 7.19 26.69 7.30
CA ALA A 101 6.25 25.62 7.01
C ALA A 101 6.70 24.93 5.72
N PHE A 102 7.09 23.66 5.84
CA PHE A 102 7.60 22.87 4.73
C PHE A 102 7.28 21.38 4.90
N ALA A 103 7.15 20.71 3.77
CA ALA A 103 6.95 19.27 3.63
C ALA A 103 8.10 18.69 2.80
N GLU A 104 8.62 17.54 3.22
CA GLU A 104 9.56 16.77 2.39
C GLU A 104 8.81 16.10 1.23
N LEU A 105 9.36 16.18 0.02
CA LEU A 105 8.81 15.50 -1.15
C LEU A 105 9.53 14.15 -1.37
N PRO A 106 8.86 13.16 -2.00
CA PRO A 106 9.53 11.92 -2.37
C PRO A 106 10.76 12.19 -3.24
N ASP A 107 11.88 11.58 -2.91
CA ASP A 107 13.06 11.61 -3.77
C ASP A 107 12.82 10.65 -4.95
N LEU A 108 12.79 11.22 -6.16
CA LEU A 108 12.54 10.47 -7.40
C LEU A 108 13.83 9.92 -8.03
N ASN A 109 15.00 10.29 -7.50
CA ASN A 109 16.31 9.94 -8.04
C ASN A 109 17.34 9.70 -6.95
N LEU A 110 17.09 8.62 -6.18
CA LEU A 110 17.97 8.17 -5.12
C LEU A 110 19.42 8.01 -5.61
N GLY A 111 20.34 8.61 -4.88
CA GLY A 111 21.79 8.58 -5.13
C GLY A 111 22.32 9.73 -5.97
N ASP A 112 21.47 10.68 -6.40
CA ASP A 112 21.93 11.87 -7.12
C ASP A 112 22.48 12.97 -6.23
N GLY A 113 22.38 12.81 -4.90
CA GLY A 113 22.86 13.75 -3.91
C GLY A 113 21.90 14.91 -3.62
N TYR A 114 20.65 14.85 -4.10
CA TYR A 114 19.64 15.87 -3.89
C TYR A 114 18.46 15.39 -3.07
N THR A 115 17.73 16.34 -2.49
CA THR A 115 16.43 16.11 -1.86
C THR A 115 15.55 17.31 -2.12
N GLN A 116 14.25 17.09 -2.34
CA GLN A 116 13.31 18.16 -2.62
C GLN A 116 12.36 18.38 -1.44
N ILE A 117 12.10 19.66 -1.13
CA ILE A 117 11.06 20.05 -0.19
C ILE A 117 10.08 21.01 -0.85
N ALA A 118 8.83 20.98 -0.41
CA ALA A 118 7.84 22.01 -0.68
C ALA A 118 7.77 22.95 0.52
N TYR A 119 7.78 24.27 0.30
CA TYR A 119 7.69 25.25 1.39
C TYR A 119 6.70 26.38 1.06
N ASN A 120 6.21 27.09 2.09
CA ASN A 120 5.32 28.23 1.90
C ASN A 120 6.05 29.42 1.23
N PRO A 121 5.61 29.90 0.04
CA PRO A 121 6.31 30.97 -0.69
C PRO A 121 6.42 32.29 0.10
N GLU A 122 5.52 32.53 1.05
CA GLU A 122 5.55 33.73 1.92
C GLU A 122 6.74 33.74 2.88
N GLN A 123 7.47 32.62 2.99
CA GLN A 123 8.61 32.43 3.90
C GLN A 123 9.95 32.32 3.17
N VAL A 124 10.01 32.69 1.90
CA VAL A 124 11.21 32.63 1.03
C VAL A 124 12.45 33.26 1.68
N GLU A 125 12.32 34.39 2.37
CA GLU A 125 13.45 35.06 3.02
C GLU A 125 14.04 34.23 4.16
N SER A 126 13.20 33.54 4.93
CA SER A 126 13.67 32.63 5.98
C SER A 126 14.38 31.41 5.38
N VAL A 127 13.86 30.89 4.26
CA VAL A 127 14.50 29.78 3.52
C VAL A 127 15.86 30.20 2.97
N ARG A 128 15.97 31.37 2.34
CA ARG A 128 17.24 31.93 1.83
C ARG A 128 18.28 32.07 2.94
N MET A 129 17.88 32.54 4.13
CA MET A 129 18.80 32.61 5.27
C MET A 129 19.34 31.23 5.70
N VAL A 130 18.52 30.18 5.61
CA VAL A 130 18.97 28.81 5.90
C VAL A 130 19.89 28.29 4.81
N ILE A 131 19.56 28.50 3.53
CA ILE A 131 20.40 28.15 2.39
C ILE A 131 21.79 28.80 2.53
N GLU A 132 21.85 30.10 2.81
CA GLU A 132 23.12 30.81 2.99
C GLU A 132 23.94 30.29 4.19
N TYR A 133 23.27 29.88 5.28
CA TYR A 133 23.94 29.27 6.42
C TYR A 133 24.59 27.92 6.07
N TYR A 134 23.96 27.12 5.19
CA TYR A 134 24.44 25.81 4.76
C TYR A 134 25.27 25.84 3.47
N LYS A 135 25.45 27.00 2.83
CA LYS A 135 26.13 27.18 1.54
C LYS A 135 27.49 26.50 1.43
N LYS A 136 28.30 26.52 2.50
CA LYS A 136 29.64 25.89 2.52
C LYS A 136 29.59 24.35 2.56
N LYS A 137 28.45 23.77 2.91
CA LYS A 137 28.23 22.32 2.97
C LYS A 137 27.63 21.77 1.69
N PHE A 138 27.06 22.63 0.86
CA PHE A 138 26.48 22.21 -0.40
C PHE A 138 27.56 21.94 -1.44
N ARG A 139 27.37 20.86 -2.22
CA ARG A 139 28.20 20.56 -3.39
C ARG A 139 27.88 21.52 -4.56
N GLU A 140 26.62 21.91 -4.67
CA GLU A 140 26.08 22.80 -5.69
C GLU A 140 25.14 23.85 -5.06
N GLU A 141 24.53 24.73 -5.85
CA GLU A 141 23.60 25.74 -5.33
C GLU A 141 22.20 25.15 -5.16
N ALA A 142 21.58 25.35 -3.99
CA ALA A 142 20.17 25.01 -3.80
C ALA A 142 19.29 25.91 -4.68
N LYS A 143 18.42 25.32 -5.48
CA LYS A 143 17.64 26.04 -6.50
C LYS A 143 16.16 25.77 -6.33
N GLU A 144 15.36 26.81 -6.48
CA GLU A 144 13.91 26.66 -6.65
C GLU A 144 13.62 26.08 -8.03
N ILE A 145 12.80 25.03 -8.05
CA ILE A 145 12.40 24.33 -9.27
C ILE A 145 10.88 24.32 -9.38
N ASP A 146 10.37 24.23 -10.60
CA ASP A 146 8.95 24.00 -10.82
C ASP A 146 8.59 22.50 -10.76
N LEU A 147 7.29 22.21 -10.88
CA LEU A 147 6.77 20.85 -10.81
C LEU A 147 7.21 19.98 -11.99
N ASP A 148 7.37 20.57 -13.18
CA ASP A 148 7.78 19.83 -14.36
C ASP A 148 9.28 19.50 -14.29
N GLU A 149 10.11 20.43 -13.80
CA GLU A 149 11.51 20.19 -13.45
C GLU A 149 11.64 19.06 -12.41
N TYR A 150 10.87 19.11 -11.31
CA TYR A 150 10.88 18.05 -10.29
C TYR A 150 10.55 16.67 -10.88
N MET A 151 9.50 16.58 -11.69
CA MET A 151 9.11 15.31 -12.32
C MET A 151 10.11 14.86 -13.38
N GLY A 152 10.80 15.80 -14.04
CA GLY A 152 11.86 15.53 -15.00
C GLY A 152 13.16 15.01 -14.38
N MET A 153 13.36 15.21 -13.07
CA MET A 153 14.51 14.67 -12.34
C MET A 153 14.37 13.18 -12.03
N ALA A 154 13.21 12.57 -12.24
CA ALA A 154 12.97 11.17 -11.88
C ALA A 154 13.93 10.20 -12.60
N SER A 155 14.51 9.28 -11.83
CA SER A 155 15.28 8.15 -12.33
C SER A 155 14.41 7.15 -13.13
N PRO A 156 15.00 6.20 -13.87
CA PRO A 156 14.27 5.05 -14.40
C PRO A 156 13.62 4.23 -13.25
N GLY A 157 12.36 4.52 -12.96
CA GLY A 157 11.59 3.94 -11.84
C GLY A 157 11.08 4.96 -10.82
N GLY A 158 11.62 6.18 -10.79
CA GLY A 158 11.19 7.23 -9.84
C GLY A 158 9.72 7.62 -9.96
N LEU A 159 9.19 7.67 -11.19
CA LEU A 159 7.76 7.94 -11.41
C LEU A 159 6.87 6.78 -10.96
N GLU A 160 7.31 5.53 -11.11
CA GLU A 160 6.56 4.36 -10.62
C GLU A 160 6.57 4.33 -9.09
N TYR A 161 7.70 4.66 -8.47
CA TYR A 161 7.81 4.82 -7.02
C TYR A 161 6.84 5.88 -6.49
N LEU A 162 6.78 7.05 -7.15
CA LEU A 162 5.82 8.10 -6.80
C LEU A 162 4.37 7.60 -6.94
N ASP A 163 4.06 6.81 -7.96
CA ASP A 163 2.73 6.24 -8.16
C ASP A 163 2.36 5.26 -7.05
N GLU A 164 3.30 4.42 -6.60
CA GLU A 164 3.09 3.52 -5.47
C GLU A 164 2.89 4.27 -4.16
N LEU A 165 3.68 5.31 -3.89
CA LEU A 165 3.50 6.16 -2.71
C LEU A 165 2.17 6.89 -2.73
N ALA A 166 1.81 7.49 -3.87
CA ALA A 166 0.55 8.18 -4.03
C ALA A 166 -0.64 7.24 -3.82
N ALA A 167 -0.57 6.01 -4.35
CA ALA A 167 -1.62 5.00 -4.15
C ALA A 167 -1.75 4.59 -2.67
N LYS A 168 -0.63 4.36 -1.98
CA LYS A 168 -0.63 4.04 -0.54
C LYS A 168 -1.18 5.18 0.31
N GLY A 169 -0.68 6.40 0.11
CA GLY A 169 -1.16 7.56 0.85
C GLY A 169 -2.63 7.86 0.56
N TYR A 170 -3.07 7.63 -0.67
CA TYR A 170 -4.49 7.72 -1.03
C TYR A 170 -5.34 6.68 -0.30
N GLU A 171 -4.91 5.41 -0.26
CA GLU A 171 -5.59 4.34 0.48
C GLU A 171 -5.64 4.66 1.99
N GLY A 172 -4.54 5.16 2.56
CA GLY A 172 -4.48 5.64 3.94
C GLY A 172 -5.47 6.77 4.21
N ARG A 173 -5.57 7.77 3.33
CA ARG A 173 -6.55 8.87 3.44
C ARG A 173 -7.99 8.39 3.31
N MET A 174 -8.25 7.44 2.42
CA MET A 174 -9.57 6.81 2.32
C MET A 174 -9.97 6.11 3.63
N HIS A 175 -9.03 5.40 4.25
CA HIS A 175 -9.24 4.76 5.54
C HIS A 175 -9.46 5.77 6.67
N GLU A 176 -8.69 6.86 6.70
CA GLU A 176 -8.89 8.00 7.62
C GLU A 176 -10.32 8.56 7.49
N GLU A 177 -10.73 8.95 6.28
CA GLU A 177 -12.04 9.58 6.02
C GLU A 177 -13.20 8.61 6.32
N GLN A 178 -13.10 7.36 5.86
CA GLN A 178 -14.10 6.33 6.11
C GLN A 178 -14.31 6.09 7.60
N LEU A 179 -13.23 6.04 8.38
CA LEU A 179 -13.31 5.85 9.83
C LEU A 179 -13.90 7.09 10.52
N GLU A 180 -13.46 8.30 10.15
CA GLU A 180 -13.98 9.56 10.69
C GLU A 180 -15.48 9.71 10.42
N GLU A 181 -15.92 9.48 9.18
CA GLU A 181 -17.34 9.54 8.82
C GLU A 181 -18.15 8.50 9.60
N LEU A 182 -17.65 7.27 9.73
CA LEU A 182 -18.36 6.24 10.48
C LEU A 182 -18.44 6.58 11.97
N GLN A 183 -17.35 7.07 12.58
CA GLN A 183 -17.34 7.51 13.98
C GLN A 183 -18.36 8.63 14.22
N GLN A 184 -18.45 9.61 13.31
CA GLN A 184 -19.46 10.66 13.37
C GLN A 184 -20.88 10.10 13.25
N ARG A 185 -21.14 9.24 12.24
CA ARG A 185 -22.46 8.65 12.00
C ARG A 185 -22.93 7.77 13.17
N ILE A 186 -22.02 7.06 13.85
CA ILE A 186 -22.37 6.23 15.02
C ILE A 186 -22.90 7.09 16.19
N GLN A 187 -22.39 8.30 16.35
CA GLN A 187 -22.82 9.22 17.41
C GLN A 187 -24.08 10.02 17.02
N ASP A 188 -24.38 10.09 15.73
CA ASP A 188 -25.51 10.83 15.20
C ASP A 188 -26.81 10.03 15.32
N LYS A 189 -27.83 10.66 15.94
CA LYS A 189 -29.16 10.08 16.13
C LYS A 189 -29.91 9.89 14.82
N GLU A 190 -29.54 10.61 13.76
CA GLU A 190 -30.10 10.42 12.42
C GLU A 190 -29.74 9.07 11.80
N TYR A 191 -28.74 8.38 12.34
CA TYR A 191 -28.29 7.09 11.85
C TYR A 191 -28.62 5.96 12.83
N LEU A 192 -28.73 4.76 12.25
CA LEU A 192 -28.93 3.50 12.93
C LEU A 192 -27.67 2.65 12.71
N PRO A 193 -26.80 2.53 13.72
CA PRO A 193 -25.65 1.66 13.64
C PRO A 193 -26.09 0.20 13.78
N ILE A 194 -25.71 -0.62 12.80
CA ILE A 194 -26.01 -2.05 12.76
C ILE A 194 -24.74 -2.90 12.67
N SER A 195 -24.82 -4.10 13.25
CA SER A 195 -23.81 -5.14 13.19
C SER A 195 -24.32 -6.30 12.36
N ILE A 196 -23.55 -6.70 11.36
CA ILE A 196 -23.90 -7.75 10.40
C ILE A 196 -22.83 -8.85 10.47
N ASN A 197 -23.24 -10.09 10.71
CA ASN A 197 -22.32 -11.22 10.69
C ASN A 197 -22.11 -11.69 9.24
N VAL A 198 -20.85 -11.71 8.80
CA VAL A 198 -20.48 -11.99 7.41
C VAL A 198 -20.77 -13.45 7.06
N GLU A 199 -20.37 -14.40 7.90
CA GLU A 199 -20.51 -15.83 7.66
C GLU A 199 -21.98 -16.26 7.42
N SER A 200 -22.92 -15.70 8.18
CA SER A 200 -24.32 -16.12 8.14
C SER A 200 -25.20 -15.30 7.19
N LEU A 201 -24.78 -14.10 6.79
CA LEU A 201 -25.63 -13.17 6.05
C LEU A 201 -25.05 -12.73 4.70
N LEU A 202 -23.75 -12.90 4.43
CA LEU A 202 -23.17 -12.52 3.14
C LEU A 202 -23.73 -13.41 2.02
N LEU A 203 -24.30 -12.78 1.00
CA LEU A 203 -24.76 -13.45 -0.21
C LEU A 203 -23.74 -13.33 -1.34
N ARG A 204 -23.18 -12.13 -1.50
CA ARG A 204 -22.21 -11.81 -2.54
C ARG A 204 -21.34 -10.65 -2.11
N GLU A 205 -20.05 -10.75 -2.42
CA GLU A 205 -19.14 -9.62 -2.36
C GLU A 205 -18.99 -9.01 -3.76
N GLU A 206 -19.21 -7.71 -3.87
CA GLU A 206 -18.94 -6.91 -5.07
C GLU A 206 -17.66 -6.10 -4.87
N LYS A 207 -17.13 -5.55 -5.95
CA LYS A 207 -15.90 -4.73 -5.91
C LYS A 207 -16.02 -3.54 -4.95
N ASP A 208 -17.16 -2.85 -4.95
CA ASP A 208 -17.42 -1.66 -4.14
C ASP A 208 -18.42 -1.88 -2.99
N ALA A 209 -18.98 -3.09 -2.83
CA ALA A 209 -20.06 -3.33 -1.88
C ALA A 209 -20.15 -4.79 -1.41
N TYR A 210 -20.91 -5.00 -0.34
CA TYR A 210 -21.37 -6.30 0.12
C TYR A 210 -22.88 -6.40 -0.01
N LEU A 211 -23.37 -7.55 -0.43
CA LEU A 211 -24.79 -7.88 -0.45
C LEU A 211 -25.10 -8.84 0.70
N PHE A 212 -25.88 -8.35 1.66
CA PHE A 212 -26.29 -9.12 2.82
C PHE A 212 -27.76 -9.50 2.72
N ARG A 213 -28.06 -10.75 3.03
CA ARG A 213 -29.43 -11.20 3.29
C ARG A 213 -29.98 -10.48 4.52
N ILE A 214 -31.20 -9.99 4.44
CA ILE A 214 -31.90 -9.47 5.62
C ILE A 214 -32.47 -10.67 6.37
N PRO A 215 -32.06 -10.90 7.63
CA PRO A 215 -32.56 -12.04 8.41
C PRO A 215 -34.05 -11.87 8.70
N ARG A 216 -34.73 -12.98 8.96
CA ARG A 216 -36.14 -12.97 9.38
C ARG A 216 -36.26 -12.14 10.66
N GLY A 217 -37.16 -11.16 10.66
CA GLY A 217 -37.49 -10.42 11.86
C GLY A 217 -38.08 -11.34 12.94
N ARG A 218 -38.03 -10.93 14.21
CA ARG A 218 -38.58 -11.69 15.36
C ARG A 218 -40.08 -12.03 15.25
N LEU A 219 -40.78 -11.48 14.26
CA LEU A 219 -42.20 -11.69 13.95
C LEU A 219 -42.46 -12.72 12.83
N GLY A 220 -41.42 -13.34 12.26
CA GLY A 220 -41.58 -14.42 11.27
C GLY A 220 -41.88 -13.96 9.82
N GLU A 221 -41.87 -12.65 9.55
CA GLU A 221 -41.99 -12.15 8.17
C GLU A 221 -40.76 -12.56 7.33
N ASN A 222 -41.00 -13.26 6.23
CA ASN A 222 -39.98 -13.48 5.21
C ASN A 222 -39.74 -12.16 4.48
N LEU A 223 -38.74 -11.40 4.95
CA LEU A 223 -38.09 -10.40 4.13
C LEU A 223 -37.16 -11.18 3.19
N SER A 224 -37.72 -11.79 2.15
CA SER A 224 -36.95 -12.38 1.05
C SER A 224 -36.27 -11.25 0.28
N SER A 225 -35.31 -10.61 0.94
CA SER A 225 -34.70 -9.38 0.50
C SER A 225 -33.25 -9.30 0.97
N ALA A 226 -32.43 -8.61 0.18
CA ALA A 226 -31.04 -8.32 0.47
C ALA A 226 -30.82 -6.81 0.55
N ILE A 227 -29.88 -6.38 1.38
CA ILE A 227 -29.39 -5.01 1.46
C ILE A 227 -27.99 -4.93 0.89
N ARG A 228 -27.71 -3.85 0.14
CA ARG A 228 -26.39 -3.55 -0.40
C ARG A 228 -25.70 -2.52 0.50
N ILE A 229 -24.59 -2.88 1.09
CA ILE A 229 -23.76 -2.01 1.93
C ILE A 229 -22.48 -1.70 1.17
N LYS A 230 -22.20 -0.42 0.89
CA LYS A 230 -20.95 -0.04 0.23
C LYS A 230 -19.77 -0.29 1.15
N LYS A 231 -18.65 -0.75 0.60
CA LYS A 231 -17.39 -0.94 1.31
C LYS A 231 -16.86 0.36 1.92
N SER A 232 -17.16 1.51 1.30
CA SER A 232 -16.82 2.83 1.83
C SER A 232 -17.68 3.28 3.01
N ASP A 233 -18.80 2.60 3.29
CA ASP A 233 -19.74 2.97 4.35
C ASP A 233 -19.70 1.99 5.55
N CYS A 234 -18.70 1.11 5.63
CA CYS A 234 -18.61 0.10 6.67
C CYS A 234 -17.18 -0.23 7.11
N ILE A 235 -17.02 -0.78 8.31
CA ILE A 235 -15.74 -1.36 8.78
C ILE A 235 -15.92 -2.83 9.14
N LEU A 236 -14.82 -3.56 9.11
CA LEU A 236 -14.68 -4.95 9.49
C LEU A 236 -14.14 -5.05 10.92
N LEU A 237 -14.80 -5.84 11.76
CA LEU A 237 -14.37 -6.18 13.11
C LEU A 237 -14.31 -7.71 13.25
N ASP A 238 -13.73 -8.16 14.36
CA ASP A 238 -13.62 -9.58 14.71
C ASP A 238 -12.93 -10.37 13.57
N GLU A 239 -11.78 -9.88 13.10
CA GLU A 239 -11.00 -10.50 12.00
C GLU A 239 -11.80 -10.66 10.70
N GLY A 240 -12.72 -9.73 10.42
CA GLY A 240 -13.54 -9.75 9.20
C GLY A 240 -14.86 -10.51 9.34
N GLN A 241 -15.15 -11.09 10.51
CA GLN A 241 -16.40 -11.81 10.74
C GLN A 241 -17.61 -10.89 10.91
N THR A 242 -17.39 -9.63 11.31
CA THR A 242 -18.45 -8.66 11.57
C THR A 242 -18.28 -7.41 10.73
N VAL A 243 -19.33 -7.01 10.02
CA VAL A 243 -19.44 -5.71 9.35
C VAL A 243 -20.23 -4.74 10.22
N ILE A 244 -19.66 -3.56 10.48
CA ILE A 244 -20.34 -2.44 11.13
C ILE A 244 -20.64 -1.36 10.11
N THR A 245 -21.89 -0.91 10.05
CA THR A 245 -22.31 0.18 9.15
C THR A 245 -23.43 0.99 9.79
N CYS A 246 -23.68 2.19 9.26
CA CYS A 246 -24.71 3.10 9.73
C CYS A 246 -25.75 3.36 8.65
N LEU A 247 -27.01 3.00 8.91
CA LEU A 247 -28.13 3.25 8.02
C LEU A 247 -28.80 4.57 8.39
N LYS A 248 -29.06 5.45 7.41
CA LYS A 248 -29.80 6.68 7.68
C LYS A 248 -31.26 6.37 8.05
N ARG A 249 -31.76 6.92 9.15
CA ARG A 249 -33.13 6.69 9.64
C ARG A 249 -34.18 7.36 8.76
N GLU A 250 -33.86 8.55 8.26
CA GLU A 250 -34.73 9.31 7.37
C GLU A 250 -34.27 9.16 5.91
N GLY A 251 -35.18 8.64 5.07
CA GLY A 251 -34.95 8.46 3.64
C GLY A 251 -35.33 7.07 3.14
N ASP A 252 -35.32 6.93 1.81
CA ASP A 252 -35.66 5.66 1.17
C ASP A 252 -34.42 4.75 1.12
N ILE A 253 -34.48 3.66 1.88
CA ILE A 253 -33.50 2.57 1.80
C ILE A 253 -33.99 1.56 0.78
N TRP A 254 -33.12 1.16 -0.15
CA TRP A 254 -33.45 0.20 -1.19
C TRP A 254 -32.63 -1.08 -1.03
N GLY A 255 -33.26 -2.20 -1.31
CA GLY A 255 -32.67 -3.53 -1.37
C GLY A 255 -33.08 -4.26 -2.63
N TYR A 256 -32.82 -5.57 -2.66
CA TYR A 256 -33.17 -6.46 -3.76
C TYR A 256 -34.06 -7.58 -3.28
N ALA A 257 -35.00 -8.04 -4.10
CA ALA A 257 -35.77 -9.24 -3.81
C ALA A 257 -34.89 -10.51 -3.93
N LEU A 258 -35.18 -11.51 -3.09
CA LEU A 258 -34.57 -12.83 -3.14
C LEU A 258 -35.58 -13.87 -3.60
N ASP A 259 -35.14 -14.81 -4.44
CA ASP A 259 -35.93 -15.97 -4.83
C ASP A 259 -35.96 -17.06 -3.72
N GLN A 260 -36.69 -18.14 -3.96
CA GLN A 260 -36.75 -19.29 -3.04
C GLN A 260 -35.40 -20.00 -2.82
N ARG A 261 -34.42 -19.77 -3.71
CA ARG A 261 -33.06 -20.30 -3.67
C ARG A 261 -32.04 -19.26 -3.14
N GLN A 262 -32.51 -18.11 -2.68
CA GLN A 262 -31.70 -16.98 -2.19
C GLN A 262 -30.83 -16.29 -3.26
N ASN A 263 -31.19 -16.41 -4.55
CA ASN A 263 -30.59 -15.62 -5.61
C ASN A 263 -31.18 -14.21 -5.65
N ILE A 264 -30.36 -13.25 -6.06
CA ILE A 264 -30.71 -11.82 -6.09
C ILE A 264 -31.37 -11.47 -7.42
N HIS A 265 -32.56 -10.86 -7.36
CA HIS A 265 -33.20 -10.25 -8.52
C HIS A 265 -32.74 -8.79 -8.69
N GLU A 266 -31.60 -8.58 -9.36
CA GLU A 266 -30.96 -7.25 -9.49
C GLU A 266 -31.84 -6.19 -10.17
N LYS A 267 -32.80 -6.61 -10.99
CA LYS A 267 -33.73 -5.72 -11.71
C LYS A 267 -34.90 -5.25 -10.84
N GLU A 268 -35.15 -5.89 -9.71
CA GLU A 268 -36.28 -5.60 -8.82
C GLU A 268 -35.78 -4.98 -7.52
N LYS A 269 -35.83 -3.65 -7.45
CA LYS A 269 -35.51 -2.91 -6.23
C LYS A 269 -36.71 -2.91 -5.29
N VAL A 270 -36.48 -3.30 -4.04
CA VAL A 270 -37.49 -3.32 -2.99
C VAL A 270 -37.20 -2.21 -2.00
N LYS A 271 -38.21 -1.40 -1.68
CA LYS A 271 -38.10 -0.39 -0.62
C LYS A 271 -38.06 -1.09 0.74
N LEU A 272 -37.02 -0.82 1.51
CA LEU A 272 -36.80 -1.40 2.83
C LEU A 272 -37.28 -0.44 3.92
N ASP A 273 -37.96 -0.98 4.92
CA ASP A 273 -38.42 -0.24 6.08
C ASP A 273 -37.35 -0.25 7.18
N ILE A 274 -36.87 0.92 7.58
CA ILE A 274 -35.84 1.07 8.62
C ILE A 274 -36.23 0.40 9.93
N ALA A 275 -37.50 0.46 10.35
CA ALA A 275 -37.96 -0.15 11.59
C ALA A 275 -37.94 -1.68 11.52
N LYS A 276 -38.06 -2.25 10.31
CA LYS A 276 -37.85 -3.69 10.09
C LYS A 276 -36.37 -4.05 10.12
N LEU A 277 -35.51 -3.21 9.54
CA LEU A 277 -34.05 -3.41 9.56
C LEU A 277 -33.49 -3.33 10.99
N GLU A 278 -33.98 -2.39 11.81
CA GLU A 278 -33.61 -2.24 13.23
C GLU A 278 -33.96 -3.47 14.07
N LYS A 279 -35.04 -4.18 13.73
CA LYS A 279 -35.44 -5.44 14.39
C LYS A 279 -34.73 -6.67 13.83
N ALA A 280 -34.25 -6.59 12.59
CA ALA A 280 -33.62 -7.70 11.88
C ALA A 280 -32.13 -7.83 12.21
N PHE A 281 -31.39 -6.72 12.20
CA PHE A 281 -29.95 -6.71 12.48
C PHE A 281 -29.65 -6.50 13.97
N ALA A 282 -28.48 -6.96 14.40
CA ALA A 282 -28.02 -6.73 15.76
C ALA A 282 -27.60 -5.25 15.92
N PRO A 283 -27.99 -4.55 17.00
CA PRO A 283 -27.51 -3.20 17.26
C PRO A 283 -26.02 -3.22 17.64
N VAL A 284 -25.32 -2.13 17.38
CA VAL A 284 -23.95 -1.95 17.88
C VAL A 284 -24.02 -1.58 19.37
N GLY A 285 -23.59 -2.49 20.24
CA GLY A 285 -23.63 -2.27 21.69
C GLY A 285 -22.72 -1.13 22.15
N ASN A 286 -23.04 -0.51 23.28
CA ASN A 286 -22.32 0.67 23.82
C ASN A 286 -20.81 0.44 23.98
N ASP A 287 -20.38 -0.78 24.33
CA ASP A 287 -18.95 -1.10 24.46
C ASP A 287 -18.25 -1.11 23.10
N ARG A 288 -18.93 -1.60 22.05
CA ARG A 288 -18.42 -1.55 20.67
C ARG A 288 -18.38 -0.13 20.13
N VAL A 289 -19.36 0.71 20.45
CA VAL A 289 -19.33 2.14 20.11
C VAL A 289 -18.08 2.80 20.69
N LYS A 290 -17.84 2.64 22.00
CA LYS A 290 -16.63 3.18 22.67
C LYS A 290 -15.32 2.63 22.11
N MET A 291 -15.32 1.39 21.61
CA MET A 291 -14.18 0.81 20.92
C MET A 291 -13.95 1.49 19.57
N ILE A 292 -15.01 1.65 18.77
CA ILE A 292 -14.93 2.28 17.44
C ILE A 292 -14.48 3.74 17.53
N GLU A 293 -14.94 4.49 18.55
CA GLU A 293 -14.48 5.86 18.84
C GLU A 293 -12.96 5.97 19.08
N LYS A 294 -12.32 4.88 19.51
CA LYS A 294 -10.89 4.83 19.80
C LYS A 294 -10.07 4.17 18.69
N LEU A 295 -10.72 3.66 17.64
CA LEU A 295 -10.02 3.06 16.51
C LEU A 295 -9.18 4.11 15.80
N LYS A 296 -8.05 3.64 15.26
CA LYS A 296 -7.16 4.43 14.42
C LYS A 296 -7.19 3.87 12.99
N PRO A 297 -7.01 4.74 11.98
CA PRO A 297 -7.01 4.33 10.58
C PRO A 297 -5.79 3.48 10.20
N GLU A 298 -4.75 3.47 11.04
CA GLU A 298 -3.54 2.64 10.90
C GLU A 298 -3.85 1.12 10.92
N TYR A 299 -4.99 0.69 11.47
CA TYR A 299 -5.39 -0.72 11.53
C TYR A 299 -5.99 -1.20 10.21
N ALA A 300 -5.20 -1.32 9.14
CA ALA A 300 -5.66 -1.67 7.79
C ALA A 300 -6.64 -2.87 7.72
N ALA A 301 -6.51 -3.86 8.62
CA ALA A 301 -7.38 -5.04 8.69
C ALA A 301 -8.87 -4.73 9.00
N ILE A 302 -9.19 -3.52 9.49
CA ILE A 302 -10.58 -3.12 9.75
C ILE A 302 -11.27 -2.57 8.49
N PHE A 303 -10.56 -2.37 7.38
CA PHE A 303 -11.14 -1.81 6.17
C PHE A 303 -11.42 -2.90 5.12
N PRO A 304 -12.60 -2.88 4.48
CA PRO A 304 -12.89 -3.75 3.35
C PRO A 304 -11.90 -3.59 2.19
N SER A 305 -11.50 -4.69 1.57
CA SER A 305 -10.68 -4.61 0.33
C SER A 305 -11.53 -4.15 -0.85
N PHE A 306 -11.18 -3.02 -1.47
CA PHE A 306 -11.85 -2.51 -2.68
C PHE A 306 -11.44 -3.26 -3.97
N ASN A 307 -10.53 -4.23 -3.87
CA ASN A 307 -10.02 -5.01 -5.00
C ASN A 307 -10.60 -6.43 -5.08
N GLN A 308 -11.48 -6.81 -4.15
CA GLN A 308 -12.10 -8.14 -4.07
C GLN A 308 -13.58 -8.07 -4.45
N GLY A 309 -14.04 -8.97 -5.33
CA GLY A 309 -15.44 -9.02 -5.77
C GLY A 309 -15.73 -10.24 -6.66
N GLN A 310 -16.92 -10.81 -6.50
CA GLN A 310 -17.46 -11.95 -7.24
C GLN A 310 -18.40 -11.46 -8.36
N GLU A 311 -17.90 -10.61 -9.26
CA GLU A 311 -18.72 -10.11 -10.36
C GLU A 311 -19.06 -11.25 -11.34
N MET A 312 -20.36 -11.43 -11.64
CA MET A 312 -20.75 -12.27 -12.76
C MET A 312 -20.41 -11.53 -14.04
N LYS A 313 -19.47 -12.07 -14.82
CA LYS A 313 -19.20 -11.59 -16.18
C LYS A 313 -20.50 -11.68 -16.99
N GLU A 314 -21.09 -10.54 -17.36
CA GLU A 314 -21.96 -10.51 -18.53
C GLU A 314 -21.14 -11.06 -19.69
N LYS A 315 -21.71 -12.04 -20.42
CA LYS A 315 -21.07 -12.62 -21.61
C LYS A 315 -21.00 -11.57 -22.72
N SER A 316 -20.01 -10.69 -22.63
CA SER A 316 -19.56 -9.86 -23.75
C SER A 316 -18.60 -10.67 -24.61
N SER A 317 -18.88 -10.72 -25.90
CA SER A 317 -18.11 -11.49 -26.90
C SER A 317 -16.83 -10.78 -27.37
N VAL A 318 -16.28 -9.88 -26.56
CA VAL A 318 -15.03 -9.15 -26.84
C VAL A 318 -14.10 -9.35 -25.65
N PRO A 319 -12.85 -9.84 -25.84
CA PRO A 319 -11.90 -9.96 -24.74
C PRO A 319 -11.57 -8.56 -24.20
N GLU A 320 -11.94 -8.28 -22.94
CA GLU A 320 -11.38 -7.15 -22.22
C GLU A 320 -9.95 -7.51 -21.78
N PRO A 321 -8.97 -6.62 -21.97
CA PRO A 321 -7.62 -6.82 -21.46
C PRO A 321 -7.66 -6.74 -19.93
N VAL A 322 -7.22 -7.83 -19.30
CA VAL A 322 -7.03 -7.93 -17.85
C VAL A 322 -5.84 -7.05 -17.49
N SER A 323 -6.00 -6.17 -16.50
CA SER A 323 -4.89 -5.36 -15.96
C SER A 323 -3.84 -6.29 -15.32
N GLU A 324 -2.68 -6.42 -15.97
CA GLU A 324 -1.60 -7.36 -15.63
C GLU A 324 -0.89 -7.10 -14.28
N LYS A 325 -1.15 -5.97 -13.60
CA LYS A 325 -0.38 -5.58 -12.40
C LYS A 325 -0.88 -6.15 -11.06
N THR A 326 -2.16 -6.50 -10.89
CA THR A 326 -2.66 -7.03 -9.59
C THR A 326 -2.54 -8.56 -9.50
N VAL A 327 -2.60 -9.23 -10.64
CA VAL A 327 -2.45 -10.69 -10.74
C VAL A 327 -0.99 -11.10 -10.50
N GLY A 328 -0.01 -10.25 -10.83
CA GLY A 328 1.42 -10.50 -10.61
C GLY A 328 1.85 -10.55 -9.14
N LYS A 329 1.32 -9.68 -8.26
CA LYS A 329 1.71 -9.60 -6.83
C LYS A 329 1.02 -10.66 -5.94
N VAL A 330 -0.20 -11.09 -6.25
CA VAL A 330 -0.87 -12.19 -5.52
C VAL A 330 -0.36 -13.57 -5.99
N LEU A 331 -0.12 -13.75 -7.29
CA LEU A 331 0.50 -14.97 -7.81
C LEU A 331 1.94 -15.15 -7.31
N THR A 332 2.69 -14.10 -7.01
CA THR A 332 4.07 -14.24 -6.49
C THR A 332 4.08 -14.76 -5.06
N LEU A 333 3.22 -14.27 -4.16
CA LEU A 333 3.10 -14.78 -2.79
C LEU A 333 2.48 -16.19 -2.71
N GLU A 334 1.50 -16.51 -3.56
CA GLU A 334 0.89 -17.86 -3.63
C GLU A 334 1.85 -18.88 -4.28
N LYS A 335 2.55 -18.52 -5.38
CA LYS A 335 3.62 -19.36 -5.96
C LYS A 335 4.81 -19.53 -5.01
N MET A 336 5.12 -18.53 -4.18
CA MET A 336 6.16 -18.65 -3.13
C MET A 336 5.73 -19.61 -2.01
N LYS A 337 4.45 -19.62 -1.61
CA LYS A 337 3.90 -20.61 -0.65
C LYS A 337 3.85 -22.03 -1.21
N GLU A 338 3.56 -22.20 -2.50
CA GLU A 338 3.67 -23.51 -3.19
C GLU A 338 5.13 -24.00 -3.27
N ARG A 339 6.10 -23.11 -3.54
CA ARG A 339 7.55 -23.43 -3.54
C ARG A 339 8.06 -23.80 -2.14
N TYR A 340 7.53 -23.18 -1.08
CA TYR A 340 7.87 -23.50 0.32
C TYR A 340 7.52 -24.95 0.72
N GLN A 341 6.46 -25.51 0.13
CA GLN A 341 5.97 -26.87 0.43
C GLN A 341 6.40 -27.93 -0.60
N SER A 342 7.06 -27.52 -1.70
CA SER A 342 7.44 -28.41 -2.79
C SER A 342 8.86 -29.00 -2.61
N PRO A 343 9.05 -30.34 -2.68
CA PRO A 343 10.37 -30.97 -2.63
C PRO A 343 11.25 -30.67 -3.86
N GLU A 344 10.68 -30.04 -4.90
CA GLU A 344 11.34 -29.68 -6.15
C GLU A 344 12.26 -28.44 -6.03
N TYR A 345 12.13 -27.65 -4.96
CA TYR A 345 12.92 -26.44 -4.74
C TYR A 345 13.78 -26.55 -3.47
N ILE A 346 14.97 -25.94 -3.50
CA ILE A 346 15.89 -25.89 -2.37
C ILE A 346 15.95 -24.44 -1.87
N PRO A 347 15.56 -24.16 -0.62
CA PRO A 347 15.66 -22.83 -0.04
C PRO A 347 17.12 -22.50 0.26
N VAL A 348 17.53 -21.31 -0.15
CA VAL A 348 18.85 -20.73 0.11
C VAL A 348 18.65 -19.35 0.70
N THR A 349 19.47 -18.99 1.70
CA THR A 349 19.39 -17.69 2.36
C THR A 349 20.72 -16.97 2.23
N PHE A 350 20.64 -15.71 1.83
CA PHE A 350 21.77 -14.80 1.74
C PHE A 350 21.60 -13.68 2.76
N ASP A 351 22.71 -13.34 3.41
CA ASP A 351 22.76 -12.21 4.33
C ASP A 351 22.88 -10.90 3.54
N MET A 352 21.94 -9.98 3.74
CA MET A 352 21.86 -8.77 2.93
C MET A 352 23.03 -7.81 3.19
N GLU A 353 23.58 -7.80 4.39
CA GLU A 353 24.69 -6.92 4.78
C GLU A 353 26.04 -7.45 4.30
N THR A 354 26.23 -8.77 4.30
CA THR A 354 27.55 -9.38 4.08
C THR A 354 27.69 -10.12 2.76
N GLN A 355 26.59 -10.46 2.08
CA GLN A 355 26.61 -11.23 0.84
C GLN A 355 26.02 -10.51 -0.36
N MET A 356 25.40 -9.34 -0.24
CA MET A 356 24.94 -8.60 -1.43
C MET A 356 26.12 -7.86 -2.07
N VAL A 357 26.31 -8.07 -3.37
CA VAL A 357 27.40 -7.47 -4.15
C VAL A 357 26.88 -6.31 -4.99
N ALA A 358 25.67 -6.46 -5.54
CA ALA A 358 24.99 -5.41 -6.28
C ALA A 358 23.49 -5.67 -6.33
N GLU A 359 22.73 -4.59 -6.51
CA GLU A 359 21.28 -4.62 -6.70
C GLU A 359 20.92 -3.87 -7.99
N SER A 360 20.00 -4.43 -8.76
CA SER A 360 19.46 -3.83 -9.98
C SER A 360 17.92 -3.86 -9.93
N PRO A 361 17.21 -3.19 -10.85
CA PRO A 361 15.75 -3.12 -10.82
C PRO A 361 15.04 -4.49 -10.78
N ASN A 362 15.64 -5.52 -11.39
CA ASN A 362 15.04 -6.86 -11.49
C ASN A 362 15.88 -7.97 -10.84
N LEU A 363 17.12 -7.70 -10.43
CA LEU A 363 18.02 -8.75 -9.92
C LEU A 363 18.74 -8.32 -8.65
N TYR A 364 18.86 -9.24 -7.70
CA TYR A 364 19.88 -9.24 -6.66
C TYR A 364 21.11 -10.02 -7.15
N ILE A 365 22.30 -9.46 -6.92
CA ILE A 365 23.57 -10.15 -7.19
C ILE A 365 24.21 -10.47 -5.83
N ALA A 366 24.28 -11.76 -5.51
CA ALA A 366 24.72 -12.25 -4.22
C ALA A 366 26.05 -13.01 -4.32
N ASN A 367 26.97 -12.77 -3.39
CA ASN A 367 28.23 -13.47 -3.25
C ASN A 367 28.01 -14.89 -2.70
N LEU A 368 28.53 -15.87 -3.43
CA LEU A 368 28.55 -17.26 -3.01
C LEU A 368 29.68 -17.49 -1.98
N PRO A 369 29.49 -18.42 -1.03
CA PRO A 369 30.54 -18.78 -0.09
C PRO A 369 31.82 -19.25 -0.78
N LYS A 370 32.97 -18.92 -0.19
CA LYS A 370 34.28 -19.33 -0.71
C LYS A 370 34.50 -20.82 -0.56
N GLU A 371 34.91 -21.50 -1.62
CA GLU A 371 35.45 -22.86 -1.55
C GLU A 371 36.91 -22.86 -1.02
N PRO A 372 37.36 -23.91 -0.33
CA PRO A 372 38.71 -23.97 0.26
C PRO A 372 39.88 -23.87 -0.75
N GLN A 373 39.61 -24.02 -2.04
CA GLN A 373 40.60 -23.97 -3.12
C GLN A 373 40.60 -22.65 -3.91
N GLU A 374 39.78 -21.65 -3.52
CA GLU A 374 39.67 -20.38 -4.24
C GLU A 374 40.81 -19.41 -3.95
N SER A 375 41.36 -18.78 -5.00
CA SER A 375 42.33 -17.69 -4.86
C SER A 375 41.68 -16.43 -4.27
N LYS A 376 42.49 -15.52 -3.72
CA LYS A 376 41.97 -14.29 -3.09
C LYS A 376 41.57 -13.20 -4.09
N ASP A 377 41.73 -13.46 -5.39
CA ASP A 377 41.77 -12.41 -6.41
C ASP A 377 40.41 -12.18 -7.11
N PHE A 378 39.39 -13.00 -6.81
CA PHE A 378 38.05 -12.87 -7.36
C PHE A 378 36.96 -13.29 -6.38
N ILE A 379 35.73 -12.84 -6.63
CA ILE A 379 34.50 -13.23 -5.93
C ILE A 379 33.52 -13.92 -6.88
N ARG A 380 32.72 -14.87 -6.37
CA ARG A 380 31.74 -15.61 -7.16
C ARG A 380 30.34 -15.12 -6.85
N CYS A 381 29.58 -14.71 -7.86
CA CYS A 381 28.26 -14.13 -7.67
C CYS A 381 27.18 -14.93 -8.39
N ILE A 382 26.02 -15.06 -7.76
CA ILE A 382 24.78 -15.55 -8.37
C ILE A 382 23.82 -14.38 -8.60
N SER A 383 23.14 -14.38 -9.74
CA SER A 383 22.05 -13.43 -10.04
C SER A 383 20.70 -14.06 -9.69
N LEU A 384 19.89 -13.34 -8.92
CA LEU A 384 18.61 -13.80 -8.38
C LEU A 384 17.51 -12.81 -8.78
N ASP A 385 16.45 -13.28 -9.42
CA ASP A 385 15.33 -12.45 -9.84
C ASP A 385 14.53 -11.96 -8.63
N LYS A 386 14.29 -10.65 -8.55
CA LYS A 386 13.49 -10.01 -7.49
C LYS A 386 12.07 -10.54 -7.43
N ALA A 387 11.51 -10.99 -8.55
CA ALA A 387 10.20 -11.64 -8.60
C ALA A 387 10.21 -13.06 -8.01
N GLU A 388 11.38 -13.67 -7.80
CA GLU A 388 11.54 -15.05 -7.35
C GLU A 388 12.18 -15.21 -5.96
N VAL A 389 12.47 -14.09 -5.29
CA VAL A 389 13.06 -14.05 -3.96
C VAL A 389 12.20 -13.25 -2.99
N SER A 390 12.37 -13.52 -1.70
CA SER A 390 11.67 -12.82 -0.61
C SER A 390 12.66 -12.28 0.40
N ILE A 391 12.34 -11.14 1.01
CA ILE A 391 13.17 -10.53 2.05
C ILE A 391 12.47 -10.77 3.38
N SER A 392 13.24 -11.11 4.42
CA SER A 392 12.71 -11.25 5.79
C SER A 392 12.17 -9.93 6.33
N GLU A 393 11.23 -9.99 7.29
CA GLU A 393 10.64 -8.79 7.92
C GLU A 393 11.67 -7.85 8.54
N ASP A 394 12.80 -8.38 9.00
CA ASP A 394 13.90 -7.59 9.55
C ASP A 394 14.82 -6.96 8.48
N GLY A 395 14.57 -7.22 7.19
CA GLY A 395 15.34 -6.73 6.06
C GLY A 395 16.75 -7.32 5.93
N LYS A 396 17.11 -8.30 6.76
CA LYS A 396 18.50 -8.78 6.86
C LYS A 396 18.80 -10.00 6.01
N ARG A 397 17.77 -10.73 5.56
CA ARG A 397 17.93 -12.02 4.89
C ARG A 397 17.12 -12.04 3.61
N LEU A 398 17.81 -12.34 2.52
CA LEU A 398 17.22 -12.64 1.22
C LEU A 398 17.03 -14.16 1.12
N GLN A 399 15.79 -14.62 0.96
CA GLN A 399 15.45 -16.02 0.73
C GLN A 399 15.16 -16.26 -0.76
N ALA A 400 15.94 -17.16 -1.36
CA ALA A 400 15.78 -17.61 -2.74
C ALA A 400 15.44 -19.10 -2.80
N TYR A 401 14.66 -19.51 -3.80
CA TYR A 401 14.25 -20.90 -4.00
C TYR A 401 14.83 -21.42 -5.31
N LEU A 402 15.93 -22.17 -5.23
CA LEU A 402 16.58 -22.72 -6.41
C LEU A 402 15.91 -24.04 -6.81
N LYS A 403 15.51 -24.17 -8.07
CA LYS A 403 14.91 -25.40 -8.59
C LYS A 403 15.95 -26.53 -8.58
N ARG A 404 15.67 -27.63 -7.89
CA ARG A 404 16.60 -28.77 -7.66
C ARG A 404 17.17 -29.35 -8.95
N SER A 405 16.34 -29.50 -9.98
CA SER A 405 16.74 -30.02 -11.30
C SER A 405 17.39 -28.98 -12.22
N GLY A 406 17.49 -27.71 -11.80
CA GLY A 406 17.98 -26.61 -12.61
C GLY A 406 19.47 -26.31 -12.40
N THR A 407 19.97 -25.39 -13.23
CA THR A 407 21.28 -24.76 -13.08
C THR A 407 21.13 -23.25 -12.98
N SER A 408 22.03 -22.60 -12.24
CA SER A 408 22.10 -21.15 -12.15
C SER A 408 23.40 -20.66 -12.76
N GLU A 409 23.37 -19.43 -13.24
CA GLU A 409 24.55 -18.75 -13.76
C GLU A 409 25.37 -18.17 -12.61
N VAL A 410 26.66 -18.47 -12.62
CA VAL A 410 27.64 -17.95 -11.66
C VAL A 410 28.68 -17.13 -12.42
N ARG A 411 29.01 -15.96 -11.87
CA ARG A 411 30.01 -15.04 -12.43
C ARG A 411 31.18 -14.87 -11.47
N GLU A 412 32.38 -14.91 -12.00
CA GLU A 412 33.61 -14.58 -11.30
C GLU A 412 33.97 -13.13 -11.64
N ILE A 413 34.05 -12.29 -10.61
CA ILE A 413 34.32 -10.87 -10.72
C ILE A 413 35.61 -10.59 -9.95
N ASP A 414 36.56 -9.88 -10.54
CA ASP A 414 37.77 -9.46 -9.83
C ASP A 414 37.48 -8.36 -8.79
N LEU A 415 38.50 -8.02 -8.00
CA LEU A 415 38.40 -6.98 -6.97
C LEU A 415 38.16 -5.57 -7.53
N GLU A 416 38.30 -5.38 -8.84
CA GLU A 416 38.11 -4.12 -9.58
C GLU A 416 36.72 -4.05 -10.24
N GLY A 417 35.89 -5.08 -10.06
CA GLY A 417 34.51 -5.15 -10.57
C GLY A 417 34.39 -5.64 -12.01
N LYS A 418 35.47 -6.15 -12.61
CA LYS A 418 35.48 -6.66 -13.97
C LYS A 418 35.14 -8.16 -13.98
N GLU A 419 34.20 -8.54 -14.86
CA GLU A 419 33.81 -9.93 -15.05
C GLU A 419 34.98 -10.72 -15.67
N LEU A 420 35.53 -11.66 -14.92
CA LEU A 420 36.60 -12.55 -15.36
C LEU A 420 36.06 -13.75 -16.14
N ARG A 421 34.96 -14.33 -15.64
CA ARG A 421 34.38 -15.56 -16.20
C ARG A 421 32.91 -15.71 -15.84
N LYS A 422 32.16 -16.38 -16.70
CA LYS A 422 30.75 -16.77 -16.48
C LYS A 422 30.55 -18.24 -16.83
N TYR A 423 29.87 -18.98 -15.96
CA TYR A 423 29.59 -20.41 -16.17
C TYR A 423 28.29 -20.84 -15.49
N SER A 424 27.76 -22.00 -15.87
CA SER A 424 26.56 -22.58 -15.28
C SER A 424 26.93 -23.62 -14.22
N LYS A 425 26.26 -23.60 -13.06
CA LYS A 425 26.49 -24.53 -11.95
C LYS A 425 25.15 -25.10 -11.48
N LYS A 426 25.14 -26.36 -11.05
CA LYS A 426 23.92 -27.02 -10.58
C LYS A 426 23.40 -26.36 -9.31
N ASN A 427 22.08 -26.20 -9.24
CA ASN A 427 21.42 -25.58 -8.10
C ASN A 427 21.62 -26.38 -6.80
N GLU A 428 21.71 -27.71 -6.89
CA GLU A 428 22.00 -28.56 -5.72
C GLU A 428 23.39 -28.27 -5.12
N ASP A 429 24.39 -28.05 -5.96
CA ASP A 429 25.77 -27.78 -5.52
C ASP A 429 25.86 -26.38 -4.89
N ILE A 430 25.26 -25.37 -5.53
CA ILE A 430 25.16 -23.99 -5.01
C ILE A 430 24.45 -23.98 -3.65
N ALA A 431 23.32 -24.68 -3.55
CA ALA A 431 22.58 -24.75 -2.30
C ALA A 431 23.37 -25.49 -1.21
N ALA A 432 24.08 -26.56 -1.55
CA ALA A 432 24.94 -27.28 -0.60
C ALA A 432 26.06 -26.38 -0.05
N GLU A 433 26.69 -25.55 -0.89
CA GLU A 433 27.69 -24.55 -0.47
C GLU A 433 27.11 -23.53 0.50
N CYS A 434 25.95 -22.96 0.17
CA CYS A 434 25.26 -21.97 1.00
C CYS A 434 24.82 -22.56 2.34
N LEU A 435 24.22 -23.76 2.34
CA LEU A 435 23.80 -24.45 3.56
C LEU A 435 24.99 -24.84 4.44
N LYS A 436 26.11 -25.25 3.84
CA LYS A 436 27.35 -25.55 4.59
C LYS A 436 27.95 -24.30 5.24
N TYR A 437 27.92 -23.17 4.54
CA TYR A 437 28.35 -21.87 5.06
C TYR A 437 27.45 -21.36 6.20
N GLN A 438 26.13 -21.55 6.10
CA GLN A 438 25.20 -21.22 7.18
C GLN A 438 25.43 -22.09 8.43
N ARG A 439 25.69 -23.39 8.25
CA ARG A 439 26.01 -24.32 9.34
C ARG A 439 27.34 -24.00 10.03
N SER A 440 28.32 -23.45 9.33
CA SER A 440 29.60 -23.04 9.94
C SER A 440 29.49 -21.73 10.73
N ARG A 441 28.62 -20.79 10.32
CA ARG A 441 28.26 -19.59 11.11
C ARG A 441 27.33 -19.91 12.30
N GLY A 442 26.47 -20.93 12.18
CA GLY A 442 25.50 -21.33 13.21
C GLY A 442 26.05 -22.01 14.47
N ARG A 443 27.38 -22.11 14.65
CA ARG A 443 27.98 -22.51 15.95
C ARG A 443 27.88 -21.42 17.03
N GLU A 444 27.50 -20.20 16.67
CA GLU A 444 26.94 -19.24 17.62
C GLU A 444 25.41 -19.19 17.47
N ARG A 445 24.76 -20.04 18.28
CA ARG A 445 23.31 -20.15 18.57
C ARG A 445 22.35 -20.26 17.37
N GLN A 446 22.07 -21.50 16.99
CA GLN A 446 20.74 -21.89 16.51
C GLN A 446 19.84 -22.30 17.68
N PRO A 447 18.56 -21.92 17.71
CA PRO A 447 17.50 -22.80 18.18
C PRO A 447 17.02 -23.69 17.02
N VAL A 448 16.74 -24.95 17.34
CA VAL A 448 16.38 -26.05 16.44
C VAL A 448 14.86 -26.00 16.10
N PRO A 449 14.40 -26.49 14.93
CA PRO A 449 13.00 -26.37 14.48
C PRO A 449 12.04 -27.43 15.10
N GLU A 450 11.93 -27.52 16.43
CA GLU A 450 10.99 -28.47 17.07
C GLU A 450 10.12 -27.94 18.23
N GLU A 451 10.14 -26.65 18.57
CA GLU A 451 9.35 -26.13 19.71
C GLU A 451 8.04 -25.39 19.38
N ILE A 452 7.63 -25.26 18.11
CA ILE A 452 6.38 -24.54 17.76
C ILE A 452 5.12 -25.44 17.84
N LEU A 453 5.24 -26.75 18.12
CA LEU A 453 4.09 -27.68 18.08
C LEU A 453 3.77 -28.46 19.38
N ARG A 454 4.30 -28.06 20.54
CA ARG A 454 3.85 -28.66 21.83
C ARG A 454 3.75 -27.67 22.98
N HIS A 455 2.70 -26.86 22.99
CA HIS A 455 2.01 -26.54 24.24
C HIS A 455 0.50 -26.63 24.05
N LYS A 456 -0.02 -27.84 24.30
CA LYS A 456 -1.42 -28.00 24.72
C LYS A 456 -1.60 -27.30 26.06
N PRO A 457 -2.73 -26.62 26.31
CA PRO A 457 -3.08 -26.17 27.65
C PRO A 457 -3.56 -27.39 28.44
N ASP A 458 -2.68 -27.98 29.27
CA ASP A 458 -3.14 -28.88 30.32
C ASP A 458 -3.67 -28.05 31.49
N VAL A 459 -4.99 -28.16 31.64
CA VAL A 459 -5.74 -27.84 32.84
C VAL A 459 -5.13 -28.60 34.00
N ASN A 460 -4.62 -27.90 35.01
CA ASN A 460 -4.69 -28.45 36.36
C ASN A 460 -4.94 -27.35 37.40
N LEU A 461 -6.13 -27.48 37.97
CA LEU A 461 -6.54 -26.99 39.26
C LEU A 461 -5.40 -27.00 40.29
N LYS A 462 -5.24 -25.87 40.97
CA LYS A 462 -5.31 -25.84 42.44
C LYS A 462 -5.61 -24.43 42.92
N LYS A 463 -6.90 -24.19 43.17
CA LYS A 463 -7.33 -23.30 44.25
C LYS A 463 -6.84 -23.88 45.57
N ARG A 464 -6.32 -23.01 46.43
CA ARG A 464 -6.88 -22.92 47.78
C ARG A 464 -8.13 -22.07 47.70
#